data_AF-A0A969C600-F1
#
_entry.id   AF-A0A969C600-F1
#
_cell.length_a   1.000
_cell.length_b   1.000
_cell.length_c   1.000
_cell.angle_alpha   90.00
_cell.angle_beta   90.00
_cell.angle_gamma   90.00
#
_symmetry.space_group_name_H-M   'P 1'
#
loop_
_entity.id
_entity.type
_entity.pdbx_description
1 polymer ?
#
loop_
_entity_poly.entity_id
_entity_poly.type
_entity_poly.pdbx_seq_one_letter_code
_entity_poly.pdbx_strand_id
1 'polypeptide(L)'
;MSNQTEIGETWIELDFKEVDTQKKDKYFLALVVESPFDGGFDKKGIKTPEGEIVNPEIKLVNEKGDAYGFELCRGGSYGFNGKLVGYCPRPDIPKGIVFQKLLIKSEKPIRVKSIIWRGYDIKDLK
;
A
#
# COMPACT_ATOMS: atom_id res chain seq x y z
N MET A 1 2.49 -11.77 15.95
CA MET A 1 1.11 -11.34 16.25
C MET A 1 0.62 -10.59 15.03
N SER A 2 -0.35 -11.12 14.28
CA SER A 2 -0.94 -10.43 13.14
C SER A 2 -2.09 -9.55 13.64
N ASN A 3 -1.85 -8.25 13.80
CA ASN A 3 -2.94 -7.32 14.06
C ASN A 3 -3.74 -7.18 12.76
N GLN A 4 -4.89 -7.84 12.73
CA GLN A 4 -5.92 -7.62 11.72
C GLN A 4 -6.24 -6.12 11.68
N THR A 5 -6.20 -5.53 10.48
CA THR A 5 -6.46 -4.10 10.30
C THR A 5 -7.64 -3.96 9.34
N GLU A 6 -8.67 -3.23 9.76
CA GLU A 6 -9.79 -2.86 8.88
C GLU A 6 -9.54 -1.45 8.35
N ILE A 7 -9.39 -1.31 7.03
CA ILE A 7 -9.24 -0.02 6.35
C ILE A 7 -10.64 0.47 5.98
N GLY A 8 -11.09 1.56 6.58
CA GLY A 8 -12.39 2.19 6.30
C GLY A 8 -12.23 3.65 5.85
N GLU A 9 -13.30 4.43 6.02
CA GLU A 9 -13.36 5.83 5.55
C GLU A 9 -12.42 6.77 6.31
N THR A 10 -11.95 6.35 7.49
CA THR A 10 -11.01 7.12 8.32
C THR A 10 -9.57 6.78 7.95
N TRP A 11 -8.71 7.80 7.95
CA TRP A 11 -7.28 7.63 7.73
C TRP A 11 -6.65 6.78 8.84
N ILE A 12 -6.00 5.70 8.42
CA ILE A 12 -5.07 4.95 9.25
C ILE A 12 -3.68 5.52 8.99
N GLU A 13 -3.01 5.91 10.07
CA GLU A 13 -1.62 6.35 10.03
C GLU A 13 -0.71 5.19 10.40
N LEU A 14 0.28 4.92 9.55
CA LEU A 14 1.34 3.95 9.82
C LEU A 14 2.67 4.71 9.87
N ASP A 15 3.21 4.82 11.07
CA ASP A 15 4.54 5.38 11.27
C ASP A 15 5.61 4.42 10.77
N PHE A 16 6.59 4.96 10.05
CA PHE A 16 7.73 4.18 9.58
C PHE A 16 8.75 3.98 10.70
N LYS A 17 9.35 2.78 10.73
CA LYS A 17 10.51 2.55 11.59
C LYS A 17 11.71 3.33 11.04
N GLU A 18 12.69 3.67 11.88
CA GLU A 18 13.88 4.45 11.47
C GLU A 18 14.64 3.87 10.27
N VAL A 19 14.59 2.56 10.03
CA VAL A 19 15.24 1.93 8.87
C VAL A 19 14.53 2.28 7.55
N ASP A 20 13.22 2.52 7.62
CA ASP A 20 12.36 2.84 6.48
C ASP A 20 12.32 4.33 6.14
N THR A 21 12.96 5.19 6.96
CA THR A 21 13.06 6.64 6.74
C THR A 21 14.34 7.04 5.99
N GLN A 22 15.16 6.08 5.55
CA GLN A 22 16.29 6.38 4.68
C GLN A 22 15.82 6.77 3.28
N LYS A 23 16.59 7.62 2.60
CA LYS A 23 16.35 7.95 1.19
C LYS A 23 16.47 6.68 0.36
N LYS A 24 15.38 6.28 -0.32
CA LYS A 24 15.35 5.12 -1.21
C LYS A 24 14.94 5.50 -2.62
N ASP A 25 15.45 4.75 -3.60
CA ASP A 25 15.15 4.96 -5.02
C ASP A 25 13.75 4.49 -5.41
N LYS A 26 13.23 3.49 -4.70
CA LYS A 26 11.93 2.85 -4.96
C LYS A 26 11.18 2.61 -3.67
N TYR A 27 9.87 2.64 -3.80
CA TYR A 27 8.93 2.33 -2.72
C TYR A 27 7.91 1.33 -3.23
N PHE A 28 7.41 0.50 -2.32
CA PHE A 28 6.38 -0.48 -2.59
C PHE A 28 5.53 -0.70 -1.36
N LEU A 29 4.22 -0.76 -1.58
CA LEU A 29 3.26 -1.14 -0.56
C LEU A 29 2.50 -2.37 -1.07
N ALA A 30 2.27 -3.36 -0.21
CA ALA A 30 1.31 -4.42 -0.48
C ALA A 30 0.29 -4.57 0.63
N LEU A 31 -0.96 -4.78 0.24
CA LEU A 31 -2.05 -5.17 1.12
C LEU A 31 -2.30 -6.66 0.96
N VAL A 32 -2.25 -7.40 2.06
CA VAL A 32 -2.67 -8.81 2.08
C VAL A 32 -4.09 -8.85 2.60
N VAL A 33 -5.06 -8.98 1.71
CA VAL A 33 -6.48 -8.99 2.04
C VAL A 33 -6.91 -10.33 2.65
N GLU A 34 -7.92 -10.28 3.50
CA GLU A 34 -8.51 -11.47 4.10
C GLU A 34 -9.72 -11.95 3.29
N SER A 35 -10.06 -13.24 3.35
CA SER A 35 -11.35 -13.70 2.80
C SER A 35 -12.51 -12.98 3.51
N PRO A 36 -13.56 -12.55 2.78
CA PRO A 36 -13.91 -12.92 1.41
C PRO A 36 -13.34 -11.99 0.32
N PHE A 37 -12.46 -11.05 0.67
CA PHE A 37 -11.85 -10.14 -0.30
C PHE A 37 -10.84 -10.87 -1.20
N ASP A 38 -10.71 -10.39 -2.44
CA ASP A 38 -9.77 -10.92 -3.43
C ASP A 38 -8.95 -9.78 -4.04
N GLY A 39 -7.64 -9.83 -3.86
CA GLY A 39 -6.69 -8.85 -4.40
C GLY A 39 -6.24 -9.13 -5.83
N GLY A 40 -6.70 -10.25 -6.39
CA GLY A 40 -6.25 -10.82 -7.65
C GLY A 40 -7.12 -10.50 -8.86
N PHE A 41 -8.27 -9.83 -8.67
CA PHE A 41 -9.24 -9.71 -9.74
C PHE A 41 -8.78 -8.71 -10.81
N ASP A 42 -8.46 -9.24 -12.00
CA ASP A 42 -8.19 -8.49 -13.23
C ASP A 42 -7.10 -7.40 -13.18
N LYS A 43 -6.26 -7.35 -12.12
CA LYS A 43 -5.32 -6.24 -11.86
C LYS A 43 -6.03 -4.89 -11.76
N LYS A 44 -7.26 -4.85 -11.25
CA LYS A 44 -8.08 -3.63 -11.14
C LYS A 44 -8.20 -3.10 -9.70
N GLY A 45 -7.83 -3.89 -8.70
CA GLY A 45 -7.92 -3.51 -7.28
C GLY A 45 -8.30 -4.68 -6.40
N ILE A 46 -9.01 -4.39 -5.31
CA ILE A 46 -9.52 -5.39 -4.38
C ILE A 46 -11.00 -5.63 -4.68
N LYS A 47 -11.39 -6.89 -4.91
CA LYS A 47 -12.77 -7.29 -5.07
C LYS A 47 -13.42 -7.52 -3.70
N THR A 48 -14.56 -6.89 -3.46
CA THR A 48 -15.37 -7.07 -2.24
C THR A 48 -16.20 -8.36 -2.32
N PRO A 49 -16.78 -8.84 -1.20
CA PRO A 49 -17.69 -9.99 -1.20
C PRO A 49 -18.92 -9.80 -2.10
N GLU A 50 -19.36 -8.54 -2.29
CA GLU A 50 -20.48 -8.15 -3.15
C GLU A 50 -20.08 -8.09 -4.64
N GLY A 51 -18.79 -8.23 -4.94
CA GLY A 51 -18.25 -8.30 -6.29
C GLY A 51 -17.76 -6.96 -6.86
N GLU A 52 -17.80 -5.89 -6.08
CA GLU A 52 -17.33 -4.57 -6.48
C GLU A 52 -15.81 -4.48 -6.40
N ILE A 53 -15.20 -3.61 -7.21
CA ILE A 53 -13.77 -3.35 -7.17
C ILE A 53 -13.51 -2.04 -6.41
N VAL A 54 -12.69 -2.13 -5.36
CA VAL A 54 -12.31 -1.00 -4.53
C VAL A 54 -10.80 -0.82 -4.53
N ASN A 55 -10.36 0.43 -4.51
CA ASN A 55 -8.97 0.81 -4.35
C ASN A 55 -8.87 1.82 -3.21
N PRO A 56 -8.10 1.52 -2.15
CA PRO A 56 -7.86 2.47 -1.09
C PRO A 56 -7.07 3.67 -1.62
N GLU A 57 -7.35 4.83 -1.02
CA GLU A 57 -6.52 6.02 -1.17
C GLU A 57 -5.30 5.86 -0.26
N ILE A 58 -4.11 5.92 -0.86
CA ILE A 58 -2.84 5.72 -0.16
C ILE A 58 -1.95 6.94 -0.41
N LYS A 59 -1.39 7.51 0.67
CA LYS A 59 -0.52 8.67 0.64
C LYS A 59 0.74 8.46 1.46
N LEU A 60 1.88 8.90 0.94
CA LEU A 60 3.10 9.12 1.72
C LEU A 60 3.18 10.56 2.15
N VAL A 61 3.56 10.79 3.41
CA VAL A 61 3.72 12.14 3.96
C VAL A 61 5.18 12.35 4.36
N ASN A 62 5.77 13.44 3.87
CA ASN A 62 7.13 13.85 4.26
C ASN A 62 7.12 14.67 5.55
N GLU A 63 8.31 15.05 6.04
CA GLU A 63 8.46 15.88 7.25
C GLU A 63 7.79 17.26 7.16
N LYS A 64 7.61 17.80 5.95
CA LYS A 64 6.95 19.09 5.72
C LYS A 64 5.43 18.99 5.67
N GLY A 65 4.88 17.77 5.74
CA GLY A 65 3.45 17.51 5.58
C GLY A 65 3.00 17.39 4.13
N ASP A 66 3.91 17.41 3.14
CA ASP A 66 3.55 17.19 1.74
C ASP A 66 3.14 15.73 1.54
N ALA A 67 2.00 15.53 0.88
CA ALA A 67 1.41 14.21 0.66
C ALA A 67 1.50 13.79 -0.82
N TYR A 68 1.92 12.56 -1.07
CA TYR A 68 2.06 12.01 -2.41
C TYR A 68 1.38 10.66 -2.57
N GLY A 69 0.68 10.47 -3.68
CA GLY A 69 -0.18 9.31 -3.89
C GLY A 69 0.53 8.05 -4.34
N PHE A 70 -0.05 6.90 -3.97
CA PHE A 70 0.25 5.60 -4.56
C PHE A 70 -0.86 5.19 -5.52
N GLU A 71 -0.51 4.38 -6.50
CA GLU A 71 -1.44 3.77 -7.44
C GLU A 71 -1.21 2.28 -7.52
N LEU A 72 -2.20 1.54 -8.01
CA LEU A 72 -2.06 0.11 -8.25
C LEU A 72 -0.89 -0.15 -9.21
N CYS A 73 0.05 -1.01 -8.83
CA CYS A 73 1.18 -1.33 -9.69
C CYS A 73 0.70 -1.94 -11.02
N ARG A 74 1.39 -1.65 -12.14
CA ARG A 74 1.16 -2.36 -13.41
C ARG A 74 1.49 -3.85 -13.20
N GLY A 75 0.46 -4.70 -13.16
CA GLY A 75 0.60 -6.12 -12.80
C GLY A 75 0.30 -6.44 -11.33
N GLY A 76 -0.34 -5.53 -10.60
CA GLY A 76 -0.45 -5.44 -9.14
C GLY A 76 -1.16 -6.55 -8.37
N SER A 77 -1.27 -7.75 -8.93
CA SER A 77 -1.69 -8.95 -8.21
C SER A 77 -0.53 -9.94 -8.21
N TYR A 78 0.26 -9.92 -7.14
CA TYR A 78 1.37 -10.84 -6.97
C TYR A 78 0.92 -12.03 -6.12
N GLY A 79 1.24 -13.24 -6.60
CA GLY A 79 0.77 -14.49 -6.05
C GLY A 79 1.04 -14.66 -4.55
N PHE A 80 -0.05 -14.72 -3.79
CA PHE A 80 -0.22 -15.60 -2.63
C PHE A 80 -1.73 -15.93 -2.58
N ASN A 81 -2.18 -16.91 -3.38
CA ASN A 81 -3.59 -17.32 -3.53
C ASN A 81 -4.59 -16.18 -3.86
N GLY A 82 -4.19 -15.19 -4.67
CA GLY A 82 -5.05 -14.05 -5.05
C GLY A 82 -5.21 -12.98 -3.98
N LYS A 83 -4.56 -13.08 -2.82
CA LYS A 83 -4.84 -12.21 -1.67
C LYS A 83 -3.95 -10.98 -1.53
N LEU A 84 -2.99 -10.77 -2.42
CA LEU A 84 -2.01 -9.68 -2.30
C LEU A 84 -2.17 -8.66 -3.43
N VAL A 85 -2.33 -7.40 -3.03
CA VAL A 85 -2.44 -6.26 -3.95
C VAL A 85 -1.26 -5.31 -3.76
N GLY A 86 -0.53 -5.06 -4.84
CA GLY A 86 0.65 -4.20 -4.85
C GLY A 86 0.34 -2.79 -5.33
N TYR A 87 0.83 -1.80 -4.58
CA TYR A 87 0.74 -0.38 -4.89
C TYR A 87 2.14 0.22 -5.02
N CYS A 88 2.29 1.05 -6.05
CA CYS A 88 3.52 1.68 -6.46
C CYS A 88 3.39 3.20 -6.30
N PRO A 89 4.48 3.91 -5.97
CA PRO A 89 4.49 5.35 -5.94
C PRO A 89 4.13 5.90 -7.33
N ARG A 90 3.28 6.92 -7.39
CA ARG A 90 3.00 7.60 -8.64
C ARG A 90 4.28 8.26 -9.21
N PRO A 91 4.38 8.45 -10.54
CA PRO A 91 5.57 9.02 -11.17
C PRO A 91 5.97 10.43 -10.69
N ASP A 92 5.02 11.19 -10.13
CA ASP A 92 5.22 12.54 -9.59
C ASP A 92 5.85 12.56 -8.19
N ILE A 93 6.09 11.41 -7.56
CA ILE A 93 6.82 11.33 -6.28
C ILE A 93 8.28 11.76 -6.47
N PRO A 94 8.76 12.78 -5.73
CA PRO A 94 10.13 13.25 -5.88
C PRO A 94 11.13 12.22 -5.33
N LYS A 95 12.28 12.13 -6.00
CA LYS A 95 13.40 11.29 -5.53
C LYS A 95 14.12 11.95 -4.35
N GLY A 96 14.70 11.13 -3.48
CA GLY A 96 15.55 11.59 -2.38
C GLY A 96 14.81 12.31 -1.25
N ILE A 97 13.48 12.21 -1.19
CA ILE A 97 12.67 12.62 -0.06
C ILE A 97 12.61 11.50 0.97
N VAL A 98 12.68 11.90 2.24
CA VAL A 98 12.40 11.04 3.38
C VAL A 98 10.92 11.18 3.74
N PHE A 99 10.23 10.04 3.80
CA PHE A 99 8.85 9.97 4.25
C PHE A 99 8.81 9.54 5.71
N GLN A 100 7.84 10.06 6.46
CA GLN A 100 7.69 9.78 7.89
C GLN A 100 6.54 8.81 8.17
N LYS A 101 5.47 8.90 7.39
CA LYS A 101 4.29 8.07 7.56
C LYS A 101 3.59 7.73 6.25
N LEU A 102 2.83 6.64 6.31
CA LEU A 102 1.86 6.24 5.31
C LEU A 102 0.45 6.52 5.85
N LEU A 103 -0.40 7.08 5.00
CA LEU A 103 -1.83 7.22 5.26
C LEU A 103 -2.59 6.29 4.31
N ILE A 104 -3.54 5.53 4.84
CA ILE A 104 -4.43 4.69 4.04
C ILE A 104 -5.88 4.90 4.50
N LYS A 105 -6.80 5.06 3.55
CA LYS A 105 -8.26 4.95 3.78
C LYS A 105 -8.94 4.30 2.58
N SER A 106 -10.19 3.90 2.75
CA SER A 106 -11.01 3.34 1.67
C SER A 106 -12.46 3.76 1.86
N GLU A 107 -13.16 4.09 0.77
CA GLU A 107 -14.59 4.40 0.82
C GLU A 107 -15.44 3.18 1.23
N LYS A 108 -14.90 1.96 1.07
CA LYS A 108 -15.53 0.73 1.55
C LYS A 108 -14.59 0.00 2.49
N PRO A 109 -15.11 -0.63 3.57
CA PRO A 109 -14.27 -1.35 4.50
C PRO A 109 -13.55 -2.51 3.82
N ILE A 110 -12.23 -2.59 4.02
CA ILE A 110 -11.38 -3.66 3.53
C ILE A 110 -10.67 -4.28 4.73
N ARG A 111 -10.84 -5.60 4.91
CA ARG A 111 -10.08 -6.34 5.92
C ARG A 111 -8.76 -6.80 5.35
N VAL A 112 -7.67 -6.37 5.97
CA VAL A 112 -6.32 -6.80 5.64
C VAL A 112 -5.71 -7.58 6.80
N LYS A 113 -5.08 -8.69 6.44
CA LYS A 113 -4.27 -9.50 7.35
C LYS A 113 -2.96 -8.79 7.71
N SER A 114 -2.39 -8.07 6.74
CA SER A 114 -1.15 -7.34 6.92
C SER A 114 -0.97 -6.25 5.87
N ILE A 115 -0.28 -5.19 6.27
CA ILE A 115 0.19 -4.12 5.40
C ILE A 115 1.72 -4.26 5.33
N ILE A 116 2.25 -4.42 4.12
CA ILE A 116 3.68 -4.60 3.87
C ILE A 116 4.19 -3.34 3.20
N TRP A 117 5.11 -2.65 3.88
CA TRP A 117 5.78 -1.47 3.36
C TRP A 117 7.25 -1.77 3.11
N ARG A 118 7.81 -1.24 2.02
CA ARG A 118 9.24 -1.33 1.75
C ARG A 118 9.75 -0.17 0.90
N GLY A 119 10.72 0.56 1.42
CA GLY A 119 11.67 1.32 0.61
C GLY A 119 12.85 0.43 0.21
N TYR A 120 13.32 0.52 -1.03
CA TYR A 120 14.49 -0.24 -1.49
C TYR A 120 15.28 0.50 -2.57
N ASP A 121 16.58 0.25 -2.63
CA ASP A 121 17.41 0.63 -3.77
C ASP A 121 17.49 -0.55 -4.72
N ILE A 122 17.61 -0.31 -6.03
CA ILE A 122 17.65 -1.41 -7.02
C ILE A 122 18.84 -2.35 -6.76
N LYS A 123 19.95 -1.82 -6.22
CA LYS A 123 21.12 -2.59 -5.79
C LYS A 123 20.83 -3.57 -4.65
N ASP A 124 19.80 -3.33 -3.85
CA ASP A 124 19.40 -4.15 -2.70
C ASP A 124 18.60 -5.40 -3.12
N LEU A 125 18.25 -5.54 -4.41
CA LEU A 125 17.50 -6.66 -4.98
C LEU A 125 18.39 -7.79 -5.55
N LYS A 126 19.70 -7.72 -5.33
CA LYS A 126 20.67 -8.73 -5.78
C LYS A 126 20.79 -9.90 -4.82
#